data_AF-A0A9E2ASU6-F1
#
_entry.id   AF-A0A9E2ASU6-F1
#
_cell.length_a   1.000
_cell.length_b   1.000
_cell.length_c   1.000
_cell.angle_alpha   90.00
_cell.angle_beta   90.00
_cell.angle_gamma   90.00
#
_symmetry.space_group_name_H-M   'P 1'
#
loop_
_entity.id
_entity.type
_entity.pdbx_description
1 polymer ?
#
loop_
_entity_poly.entity_id
_entity_poly.type
_entity_poly.pdbx_seq_one_letter_code
_entity_poly.pdbx_strand_id
1 'polypeptide(L)'
;METKNFKRVFVWELPVRIFHWVNFLCVVVLSVTGFIIADPPVLLSNAEATNLNYFGVIRLIHFITAYIFFFVMLMRIYWAFAGNQFASWKAFWPFKKKAWNNIVHVLKIDILLFNEEEEDLSKLSIGHNSVAALSYIAMFVIALISIFTGFALYSDMSEWWLPNLFSWVIPLFGGDFMVRTIHHIAMWAFILFAMVHVYLVFYHDWLEGRGE
;
A
#
# COMPACT_ATOMS: atom_id res chain seq x y z
N MET A 1 32.99 -12.14 25.25
CA MET A 1 31.91 -11.54 24.44
C MET A 1 31.29 -10.42 25.27
N GLU A 2 31.45 -9.17 24.85
CA GLU A 2 30.76 -8.05 25.50
C GLU A 2 29.25 -8.20 25.29
N THR A 3 28.49 -8.26 26.38
CA THR A 3 27.04 -8.31 26.34
C THR A 3 26.51 -6.90 26.04
N LYS A 4 26.18 -6.64 24.77
CA LYS A 4 25.47 -5.42 24.39
C LYS A 4 24.10 -5.42 25.06
N ASN A 5 23.80 -4.36 25.80
CA ASN A 5 22.56 -4.23 26.55
C ASN A 5 21.46 -3.69 25.61
N PHE A 6 20.59 -4.57 25.11
CA PHE A 6 19.52 -4.19 24.20
C PHE A 6 18.33 -3.61 24.97
N LYS A 7 17.93 -2.38 24.64
CA LYS A 7 16.72 -1.76 25.19
C LYS A 7 15.60 -1.82 24.16
N ARG A 8 14.48 -2.47 24.50
CA ARG A 8 13.26 -2.42 23.67
C ARG A 8 12.69 -1.01 23.73
N VAL A 9 12.51 -0.39 22.56
CA VAL A 9 11.88 0.92 22.41
C VAL A 9 10.55 0.72 21.71
N PHE A 10 9.48 1.31 22.26
CA PHE A 10 8.16 1.26 21.64
C PHE A 10 8.11 2.29 20.51
N VAL A 11 8.25 1.81 19.27
CA VAL A 11 8.27 2.67 18.07
C VAL A 11 6.86 2.82 17.48
N TRP A 12 6.13 1.70 17.36
CA TRP A 12 4.84 1.65 16.65
C TRP A 12 3.63 1.63 17.58
N GLU A 13 2.88 2.73 17.60
CA GLU A 13 1.62 2.87 18.32
C GLU A 13 0.54 1.89 17.80
N LEU A 14 -0.36 1.48 18.70
CA LEU A 14 -1.45 0.55 18.36
C LEU A 14 -2.33 1.02 17.17
N PRO A 15 -2.69 2.31 17.03
CA PRO A 15 -3.44 2.80 15.87
C PRO A 15 -2.71 2.59 14.53
N VAL A 16 -1.38 2.73 14.52
CA VAL A 16 -0.56 2.55 13.32
C VAL A 16 -0.53 1.07 12.90
N ARG A 17 -0.53 0.15 13.86
CA ARG A 17 -0.61 -1.29 13.60
C ARG A 17 -1.98 -1.69 13.06
N ILE A 18 -3.05 -1.19 13.66
CA ILE A 18 -4.42 -1.42 13.17
C ILE A 18 -4.53 -0.90 11.73
N PHE A 19 -4.05 0.31 11.47
CA PHE A 19 -4.01 0.87 10.12
C PHE A 19 -3.28 -0.06 9.13
N HIS A 20 -2.11 -0.59 9.50
CA HIS A 20 -1.34 -1.48 8.63
C HIS A 20 -2.13 -2.75 8.29
N TRP A 21 -2.65 -3.46 9.29
CA TRP A 21 -3.37 -4.72 9.08
C TRP A 21 -4.68 -4.55 8.33
N VAL A 22 -5.43 -3.48 8.61
CA VAL A 22 -6.67 -3.18 7.89
C VAL A 22 -6.36 -2.85 6.43
N ASN A 23 -5.32 -2.07 6.13
CA ASN A 23 -4.92 -1.81 4.75
C ASN A 23 -4.44 -3.05 4.03
N PHE A 24 -3.63 -3.88 4.70
CA PHE A 24 -3.19 -5.14 4.13
C PHE A 24 -4.39 -5.97 3.67
N LEU A 25 -5.39 -6.15 4.55
CA LEU A 25 -6.60 -6.88 4.21
C LEU A 25 -7.39 -6.21 3.07
N CYS A 26 -7.52 -4.87 3.09
CA CYS A 26 -8.20 -4.13 2.04
C CYS A 26 -7.51 -4.30 0.68
N VAL A 27 -6.18 -4.15 0.62
CA VAL A 27 -5.40 -4.29 -0.62
C VAL A 27 -5.52 -5.72 -1.18
N VAL A 28 -5.48 -6.75 -0.32
CA VAL A 28 -5.68 -8.13 -0.74
C VAL A 28 -7.07 -8.33 -1.36
N VAL A 29 -8.12 -7.93 -0.64
CA VAL A 29 -9.51 -8.10 -1.12
C VAL A 29 -9.77 -7.28 -2.39
N LEU A 30 -9.32 -6.03 -2.45
CA LEU A 30 -9.46 -5.16 -3.61
C LEU A 30 -8.70 -5.70 -4.83
N SER A 31 -7.49 -6.25 -4.63
CA SER A 31 -6.71 -6.83 -5.73
C SER A 31 -7.40 -8.08 -6.29
N VAL A 32 -7.83 -9.01 -5.43
CA VAL A 32 -8.50 -10.24 -5.86
C VAL A 32 -9.81 -9.94 -6.58
N THR A 33 -10.67 -9.13 -5.96
CA THR A 33 -11.96 -8.75 -6.57
C THR A 33 -11.76 -7.88 -7.82
N GLY A 34 -10.76 -6.99 -7.84
CA GLY A 34 -10.41 -6.15 -8.98
C GLY A 34 -9.96 -6.96 -10.19
N PHE A 35 -9.16 -8.01 -9.99
CA PHE A 35 -8.80 -8.96 -11.05
C PHE A 35 -10.02 -9.66 -11.64
N ILE A 36 -10.93 -10.13 -10.78
CA ILE A 36 -12.15 -10.81 -11.25
C ILE A 36 -13.08 -9.84 -11.99
N ILE A 37 -13.08 -8.55 -11.62
CA ILE A 37 -13.83 -7.52 -12.35
C ILE A 37 -13.19 -7.23 -13.72
N ALA A 38 -11.86 -7.28 -13.80
CA ALA A 38 -11.11 -7.07 -15.03
C ALA A 38 -11.29 -8.21 -16.04
N ASP A 39 -11.17 -9.44 -15.55
CA ASP A 39 -11.28 -10.68 -16.31
C ASP A 39 -12.24 -11.64 -15.60
N PRO A 40 -13.56 -11.49 -15.83
CA PRO A 40 -14.55 -12.31 -15.14
C PRO A 40 -14.46 -13.77 -15.60
N PRO A 41 -14.34 -14.73 -14.67
CA PRO A 41 -14.28 -16.13 -15.02
C PRO A 41 -15.60 -16.55 -15.67
N VAL A 42 -15.50 -17.37 -16.72
CA VAL A 42 -16.66 -17.98 -17.37
C VAL A 42 -17.22 -19.05 -16.44
N LEU A 43 -18.28 -18.71 -15.71
CA LEU A 43 -19.03 -19.68 -14.92
C LEU A 43 -20.10 -20.33 -15.81
N LEU A 44 -19.81 -21.55 -16.26
CA LEU A 44 -20.81 -22.39 -16.89
C LEU A 44 -21.80 -22.87 -15.81
N SER A 45 -23.03 -22.36 -15.86
CA SER A 45 -24.10 -22.73 -14.94
C SER A 45 -25.36 -23.08 -15.74
N ASN A 46 -26.04 -24.15 -15.33
CA ASN A 46 -27.36 -24.51 -15.86
C ASN A 46 -28.51 -23.78 -15.12
N ALA A 47 -28.18 -22.91 -14.15
CA ALA A 47 -29.17 -22.12 -13.43
C ALA A 47 -29.59 -20.89 -14.23
N GLU A 48 -30.87 -20.52 -14.09
CA GLU A 48 -31.42 -19.31 -14.68
C GLU A 48 -30.69 -18.05 -14.20
N ALA A 49 -30.49 -17.08 -15.10
CA ALA A 49 -29.74 -15.85 -14.82
C ALA A 49 -30.32 -15.04 -13.65
N THR A 50 -31.64 -15.11 -13.42
CA THR A 50 -32.31 -14.46 -12.29
C THR A 50 -31.87 -14.99 -10.91
N ASN A 51 -31.36 -16.21 -10.86
CA ASN A 51 -30.86 -16.85 -9.64
C ASN A 51 -29.33 -16.74 -9.49
N LEU A 52 -28.64 -16.11 -10.45
CA LEU A 52 -27.19 -15.98 -10.49
C LEU A 52 -26.77 -14.51 -10.33
N ASN A 53 -26.28 -14.15 -9.15
CA ASN A 53 -25.78 -12.81 -8.86
C ASN A 53 -24.31 -12.79 -8.40
N TYR A 54 -23.51 -13.78 -8.81
CA TYR A 54 -22.13 -13.91 -8.32
C TYR A 54 -21.29 -12.66 -8.63
N PHE A 55 -21.37 -12.15 -9.86
CA PHE A 55 -20.58 -11.01 -10.30
C PHE A 55 -21.00 -9.71 -9.60
N GLY A 56 -22.30 -9.55 -9.33
CA GLY A 56 -22.82 -8.44 -8.54
C GLY A 56 -22.30 -8.48 -7.11
N VAL A 57 -22.22 -9.65 -6.48
CA VAL A 57 -21.64 -9.81 -5.13
C VAL A 57 -20.16 -9.45 -5.12
N ILE A 58 -19.37 -9.87 -6.12
CA ILE A 58 -17.95 -9.51 -6.22
C ILE A 58 -17.76 -8.00 -6.33
N ARG A 59 -18.56 -7.35 -7.20
CA ARG A 59 -18.55 -5.89 -7.33
C ARG A 59 -18.94 -5.19 -6.04
N LEU A 60 -19.98 -5.69 -5.35
CA LEU A 60 -20.41 -5.16 -4.07
C LEU A 60 -19.29 -5.24 -3.02
N ILE A 61 -18.64 -6.38 -2.89
CA ILE A 61 -17.50 -6.57 -1.97
C ILE A 61 -16.39 -5.56 -2.33
N HIS A 62 -16.03 -5.44 -3.61
CA HIS A 62 -15.02 -4.50 -4.07
C HIS A 62 -15.35 -3.05 -3.64
N PHE A 63 -16.58 -2.59 -3.89
CA PHE A 63 -16.98 -1.22 -3.54
C PHE A 63 -17.03 -0.99 -2.03
N ILE A 64 -17.56 -1.94 -1.25
CA ILE A 64 -17.58 -1.84 0.22
C ILE A 64 -16.15 -1.76 0.77
N THR A 65 -15.24 -2.62 0.29
CA THR A 65 -13.84 -2.58 0.69
C THR A 65 -13.16 -1.28 0.26
N ALA A 66 -13.51 -0.70 -0.90
CA ALA A 66 -12.98 0.58 -1.35
C ALA A 66 -13.36 1.72 -0.39
N TYR A 67 -14.58 1.73 0.14
CA TYR A 67 -14.98 2.69 1.19
C TYR A 67 -14.18 2.52 2.48
N ILE A 68 -13.97 1.27 2.93
CA ILE A 68 -13.15 1.00 4.12
C ILE A 68 -11.73 1.52 3.89
N PHE A 69 -11.13 1.19 2.75
CA PHE A 69 -9.80 1.64 2.36
C PHE A 69 -9.69 3.17 2.33
N PHE A 70 -10.69 3.86 1.79
CA PHE A 70 -10.76 5.32 1.77
C PHE A 70 -10.73 5.93 3.17
N PHE A 71 -11.59 5.47 4.09
CA PHE A 71 -11.63 6.01 5.46
C PHE A 71 -10.38 5.69 6.26
N VAL A 72 -9.79 4.51 6.05
CA VAL A 72 -8.50 4.13 6.66
C VAL A 72 -7.37 5.04 6.15
N MET A 73 -7.38 5.39 4.87
CA MET A 73 -6.42 6.35 4.31
C MET A 73 -6.63 7.78 4.83
N LEU A 74 -7.87 8.23 5.01
CA LEU A 74 -8.16 9.51 5.66
C LEU A 74 -7.67 9.55 7.10
N MET A 75 -7.89 8.47 7.85
CA MET A 75 -7.38 8.32 9.22
C MET A 75 -5.85 8.47 9.25
N ARG A 76 -5.15 7.91 8.26
CA ARG A 76 -3.69 8.03 8.16
C ARG A 76 -3.21 9.43 7.81
N ILE A 77 -3.92 10.11 6.91
CA ILE A 77 -3.62 11.52 6.61
C ILE A 77 -3.74 12.33 7.90
N TYR A 78 -4.80 12.13 8.68
CA TYR A 78 -4.96 12.76 9.99
C TYR A 78 -3.82 12.40 10.96
N TRP A 79 -3.48 11.12 11.10
CA TRP A 79 -2.40 10.66 12.00
C TRP A 79 -1.00 11.11 11.54
N ALA A 80 -0.81 11.42 10.26
CA ALA A 80 0.44 12.00 9.76
C ALA A 80 0.69 13.43 10.28
N PHE A 81 -0.37 14.13 10.73
CA PHE A 81 -0.25 15.45 11.37
C PHE A 81 -0.34 15.37 12.90
N ALA A 82 -1.21 14.51 13.45
CA ALA A 82 -1.46 14.41 14.89
C ALA A 82 -0.60 13.38 15.62
N GLY A 83 0.08 12.48 14.90
CA GLY A 83 0.84 11.37 15.46
C GLY A 83 2.22 11.74 15.99
N ASN A 84 2.84 10.77 16.65
CA ASN A 84 4.18 10.88 17.24
C ASN A 84 5.27 11.17 16.19
N GLN A 85 6.45 11.59 16.63
CA GLN A 85 7.57 12.02 15.78
C GLN A 85 7.94 11.02 14.66
N PHE A 86 7.71 9.71 14.88
CA PHE A 86 7.97 8.63 13.93
C PHE A 86 6.80 8.34 12.96
N ALA A 87 5.57 8.71 13.31
CA ALA A 87 4.37 8.55 12.48
C ALA A 87 4.04 9.82 11.68
N SER A 88 4.62 10.96 12.07
CA SER A 88 4.41 12.25 11.43
C SER A 88 5.00 12.32 10.01
N TRP A 89 4.42 13.15 9.14
CA TRP A 89 4.91 13.38 7.76
C TRP A 89 6.40 13.76 7.70
N LYS A 90 6.92 14.39 8.77
CA LYS A 90 8.33 14.79 8.89
C LYS A 90 9.29 13.61 8.96
N ALA A 91 8.83 12.44 9.41
CA ALA A 91 9.63 11.21 9.43
C ALA A 91 9.79 10.57 8.04
N PHE A 92 8.86 10.84 7.12
CA PHE A 92 8.87 10.27 5.78
C PHE A 92 9.70 11.08 4.78
N TRP A 93 10.06 12.34 5.08
CA TRP A 93 10.74 13.25 4.15
C TRP A 93 12.22 12.86 3.90
N PRO A 94 12.58 12.28 2.73
CA PRO A 94 13.89 11.65 2.52
C PRO A 94 14.96 12.61 1.96
N PHE A 95 14.73 13.93 1.93
CA PHE A 95 15.65 14.88 1.27
C PHE A 95 16.81 15.39 2.12
N LYS A 96 17.18 14.71 3.21
CA LYS A 96 18.44 15.00 3.92
C LYS A 96 19.59 14.31 3.18
N LYS A 97 20.73 14.97 2.93
CA LYS A 97 21.88 14.40 2.20
C LYS A 97 22.33 13.00 2.70
N LYS A 98 22.14 12.71 3.99
CA LYS A 98 22.42 11.41 4.62
C LYS A 98 21.50 10.28 4.13
N ALA A 99 20.25 10.58 3.78
CA ALA A 99 19.27 9.60 3.29
C ALA A 99 19.55 9.15 1.85
N TRP A 100 20.08 10.03 0.99
CA TRP A 100 20.48 9.68 -0.38
C TRP A 100 21.65 8.69 -0.40
N ASN A 101 22.65 8.87 0.46
CA ASN A 101 23.75 7.91 0.58
C ASN A 101 23.27 6.56 1.12
N ASN A 102 22.32 6.54 2.06
CA ASN A 102 21.68 5.30 2.52
C ASN A 102 20.86 4.63 1.41
N ILE A 103 20.15 5.38 0.55
CA ILE A 103 19.40 4.81 -0.58
C ILE A 103 20.34 4.09 -1.56
N VAL A 104 21.46 4.71 -1.92
CA VAL A 104 22.44 4.10 -2.83
C VAL A 104 23.12 2.88 -2.19
N HIS A 105 23.40 2.94 -0.89
CA HIS A 105 23.96 1.83 -0.13
C HIS A 105 23.03 0.62 -0.09
N VAL A 106 21.75 0.86 0.19
CA VAL A 106 20.72 -0.19 0.29
C VAL A 106 20.37 -0.77 -1.08
N LEU A 107 20.30 0.06 -2.13
CA LEU A 107 20.16 -0.44 -3.51
C LEU A 107 21.35 -1.32 -3.92
N LYS A 108 22.58 -0.97 -3.50
CA LYS A 108 23.77 -1.79 -3.77
C LYS A 108 23.81 -3.11 -2.99
N ILE A 109 23.34 -3.11 -1.75
CA ILE A 109 23.40 -4.31 -0.91
C ILE A 109 22.18 -5.21 -1.17
N ASP A 110 20.97 -4.65 -1.11
CA ASP A 110 19.74 -5.45 -1.14
C ASP A 110 19.32 -5.86 -2.56
N ILE A 111 19.58 -5.01 -3.57
CA ILE A 111 19.20 -5.33 -4.98
C ILE A 111 20.38 -5.90 -5.76
N LEU A 112 21.60 -5.38 -5.56
CA LEU A 112 22.79 -5.84 -6.29
C LEU A 112 23.58 -6.94 -5.54
N LEU A 113 23.15 -7.36 -4.34
CA LEU A 113 23.76 -8.44 -3.55
C LEU A 113 25.28 -8.26 -3.34
N PHE A 114 25.75 -7.03 -3.17
CA PHE A 114 27.13 -6.79 -2.76
C PHE A 114 27.27 -7.07 -1.25
N ASN A 115 28.06 -8.10 -0.89
CA ASN A 115 28.46 -8.35 0.50
C ASN A 115 29.33 -7.19 1.03
N GLU A 116 28.97 -6.65 2.19
CA GLU A 116 29.92 -5.90 3.01
C GLU A 116 30.46 -6.82 4.13
N GLU A 117 31.76 -6.74 4.37
CA GLU A 117 32.48 -7.56 5.36
C GLU A 117 32.30 -7.05 6.82
N GLU A 118 31.71 -5.87 7.06
CA GLU A 118 31.57 -5.30 8.41
C GLU A 118 30.20 -4.65 8.67
N GLU A 119 29.37 -5.30 9.51
CA GLU A 119 28.13 -4.74 10.04
C GLU A 119 28.41 -3.62 11.07
N ASP A 120 28.48 -2.37 10.61
CA ASP A 120 28.61 -1.21 11.49
C ASP A 120 27.24 -0.85 12.13
N LEU A 121 26.94 -1.50 13.25
CA LEU A 121 25.70 -1.35 14.05
C LEU A 121 25.46 0.09 14.56
N SER A 122 26.43 1.01 14.42
CA SER A 122 26.29 2.41 14.80
C SER A 122 25.52 3.25 13.76
N LYS A 123 25.34 2.74 12.53
CA LYS A 123 24.65 3.41 11.42
C LYS A 123 23.16 3.06 11.31
N LEU A 124 22.65 2.20 12.20
CA LEU A 124 21.24 1.79 12.24
C LEU A 124 20.33 3.03 12.42
N SER A 125 19.58 3.34 11.35
CA SER A 125 18.49 4.30 11.38
C SER A 125 17.40 3.74 12.29
N ILE A 126 17.22 4.32 13.48
CA ILE A 126 16.10 3.98 14.37
C ILE A 126 14.81 4.48 13.69
N GLY A 127 14.06 3.56 13.07
CA GLY A 127 12.87 3.84 12.27
C GLY A 127 13.01 3.30 10.85
N HIS A 128 12.54 4.05 9.85
CA HIS A 128 12.57 3.58 8.47
C HIS A 128 13.98 3.66 7.86
N ASN A 129 14.35 2.60 7.13
CA ASN A 129 15.41 2.69 6.12
C ASN A 129 15.00 3.74 5.06
N SER A 130 15.94 4.51 4.54
CA SER A 130 15.65 5.61 3.60
C SER A 130 14.99 5.12 2.29
N VAL A 131 15.26 3.87 1.89
CA VAL A 131 14.57 3.19 0.77
C VAL A 131 13.13 2.81 1.15
N ALA A 132 12.91 2.31 2.37
CA ALA A 132 11.56 2.00 2.86
C ALA A 132 10.69 3.26 3.00
N ALA A 133 11.26 4.39 3.45
CA ALA A 133 10.54 5.66 3.50
C ALA A 133 10.07 6.13 2.11
N LEU A 134 10.92 5.97 1.08
CA LEU A 134 10.57 6.29 -0.29
C LEU A 134 9.49 5.36 -0.84
N SER A 135 9.57 4.06 -0.56
CA SER A 135 8.55 3.11 -0.99
C SER A 135 7.20 3.40 -0.34
N TYR A 136 7.15 3.81 0.93
CA TYR A 136 5.90 4.23 1.57
C TYR A 136 5.28 5.49 0.95
N ILE A 137 6.10 6.49 0.57
CA ILE A 137 5.60 7.66 -0.16
C ILE A 137 5.03 7.26 -1.52
N ALA A 138 5.76 6.42 -2.27
CA ALA A 138 5.29 5.94 -3.57
C ALA A 138 3.96 5.19 -3.42
N MET A 139 3.85 4.28 -2.44
CA MET A 139 2.62 3.53 -2.18
C MET A 139 1.48 4.43 -1.72
N PHE A 140 1.77 5.49 -0.96
CA PHE A 140 0.76 6.47 -0.58
C PHE A 140 0.21 7.22 -1.79
N VAL A 141 1.06 7.62 -2.74
CA VAL A 141 0.64 8.25 -4.00
C VAL A 141 -0.19 7.28 -4.85
N ILE A 142 0.26 6.03 -4.98
CA ILE A 142 -0.48 4.99 -5.71
C ILE A 142 -1.85 4.74 -5.07
N ALA A 143 -1.95 4.72 -3.74
CA ALA A 143 -3.21 4.61 -3.03
C ALA A 143 -4.17 5.76 -3.33
N LEU A 144 -3.67 7.00 -3.39
CA LEU A 144 -4.48 8.14 -3.81
C LEU A 144 -4.95 7.98 -5.27
N ILE A 145 -4.07 7.59 -6.18
CA ILE A 145 -4.45 7.33 -7.58
C ILE A 145 -5.57 6.28 -7.64
N SER A 146 -5.44 5.16 -6.93
CA SER A 146 -6.47 4.12 -6.87
C SER A 146 -7.78 4.61 -6.29
N ILE A 147 -7.76 5.43 -5.23
CA ILE A 147 -8.96 6.03 -4.65
C ILE A 147 -9.66 6.93 -5.68
N PHE A 148 -8.93 7.87 -6.29
CA PHE A 148 -9.52 8.84 -7.20
C PHE A 148 -10.07 8.18 -8.46
N THR A 149 -9.29 7.29 -9.08
CA THR A 149 -9.73 6.54 -10.27
C THR A 149 -10.86 5.57 -9.95
N GLY A 150 -10.84 4.91 -8.79
CA GLY A 150 -11.88 3.96 -8.37
C GLY A 150 -13.22 4.63 -8.09
N PHE A 151 -13.24 5.72 -7.31
CA PHE A 151 -14.47 6.47 -7.05
C PHE A 151 -15.00 7.18 -8.29
N ALA A 152 -14.13 7.63 -9.18
CA ALA A 152 -14.53 8.19 -10.47
C ALA A 152 -15.27 7.15 -11.31
N LEU A 153 -14.71 5.95 -11.48
CA LEU A 153 -15.38 4.86 -12.19
C LEU A 153 -16.69 4.41 -11.50
N TYR A 154 -16.81 4.64 -10.19
CA TYR A 154 -18.00 4.30 -9.41
C TYR A 154 -19.08 5.40 -9.42
N SER A 155 -18.76 6.64 -9.81
CA SER A 155 -19.70 7.78 -9.71
C SER A 155 -20.99 7.54 -10.49
N ASP A 156 -20.87 7.04 -11.72
CA ASP A 156 -22.01 6.85 -12.61
C ASP A 156 -22.94 5.72 -12.15
N MET A 157 -22.48 4.91 -11.21
CA MET A 157 -23.22 3.78 -10.64
C MET A 157 -23.76 4.07 -9.24
N SER A 158 -23.53 5.27 -8.69
CA SER A 158 -23.91 5.63 -7.33
C SER A 158 -24.63 6.97 -7.26
N GLU A 159 -25.80 6.96 -6.64
CA GLU A 159 -26.55 8.20 -6.34
C GLU A 159 -25.97 8.97 -5.14
N TRP A 160 -25.01 8.38 -4.42
CA TRP A 160 -24.42 9.01 -3.24
C TRP A 160 -23.44 10.13 -3.61
N TRP A 161 -23.38 11.19 -2.80
CA TRP A 161 -22.59 12.39 -3.11
C TRP A 161 -21.08 12.16 -3.13
N LEU A 162 -20.55 11.21 -2.33
CA LEU A 162 -19.11 11.04 -2.16
C LEU A 162 -18.40 10.57 -3.45
N PRO A 163 -18.86 9.51 -4.14
CA PRO A 163 -18.31 9.14 -5.45
C PRO A 163 -18.39 10.27 -6.49
N ASN A 164 -19.48 11.04 -6.48
CA ASN A 164 -19.71 12.13 -7.43
C ASN A 164 -18.67 13.26 -7.32
N LEU A 165 -17.99 13.40 -6.18
CA LEU A 165 -16.86 14.33 -6.03
C LEU A 165 -15.65 13.98 -6.89
N PHE A 166 -15.56 12.76 -7.41
CA PHE A 166 -14.43 12.27 -8.22
C PHE A 166 -14.76 12.17 -9.71
N SER A 167 -15.99 12.51 -10.11
CA SER A 167 -16.44 12.45 -11.51
C SER A 167 -15.57 13.22 -12.51
N TRP A 168 -14.91 14.31 -12.06
CA TRP A 168 -13.99 15.12 -12.87
C TRP A 168 -12.70 14.38 -13.29
N VAL A 169 -12.38 13.24 -12.67
CA VAL A 169 -11.20 12.45 -13.02
C VAL A 169 -11.37 11.80 -14.40
N ILE A 170 -12.58 11.38 -14.77
CA ILE A 170 -12.87 10.77 -16.08
C ILE A 170 -12.53 11.72 -17.24
N PRO A 171 -13.06 12.96 -17.31
CA PRO A 171 -12.73 13.87 -18.39
C PRO A 171 -11.26 14.32 -18.35
N LEU A 172 -10.62 14.37 -17.17
CA LEU A 172 -9.19 14.73 -17.07
C LEU A 172 -8.29 13.75 -17.83
N PHE A 173 -8.59 12.46 -17.77
CA PHE A 173 -7.81 11.40 -18.43
C PHE A 173 -8.35 11.01 -19.82
N GLY A 174 -9.38 11.69 -20.33
CA GLY A 174 -9.91 11.49 -21.68
C GLY A 174 -10.85 10.29 -21.83
N GLY A 175 -11.42 9.77 -20.73
CA GLY A 175 -12.50 8.77 -20.76
C GLY A 175 -12.30 7.56 -19.84
N ASP A 176 -13.37 6.77 -19.67
CA ASP A 176 -13.45 5.63 -18.77
C ASP A 176 -12.39 4.56 -19.00
N PHE A 177 -12.06 4.30 -20.28
CA PHE A 177 -11.08 3.29 -20.64
C PHE A 177 -9.71 3.62 -20.04
N MET A 178 -9.24 4.87 -20.21
CA MET A 178 -7.95 5.30 -19.69
C MET A 178 -7.92 5.26 -18.16
N VAL A 179 -8.97 5.73 -17.50
CA VAL A 179 -9.07 5.69 -16.03
C VAL A 179 -9.04 4.25 -15.52
N ARG A 180 -9.74 3.32 -16.19
CA ARG A 180 -9.72 1.89 -15.86
C ARG A 180 -8.33 1.29 -16.03
N THR A 181 -7.63 1.62 -17.11
CA THR A 181 -6.24 1.19 -17.33
C THR A 181 -5.32 1.68 -16.23
N ILE A 182 -5.40 2.97 -15.87
CA ILE A 182 -4.60 3.54 -14.77
C ILE A 182 -4.92 2.83 -13.45
N HIS A 183 -6.21 2.57 -13.17
CA HIS A 183 -6.63 1.86 -11.96
C HIS A 183 -6.06 0.43 -11.91
N HIS A 184 -6.07 -0.30 -13.02
CA HIS A 184 -5.46 -1.64 -13.12
C HIS A 184 -3.94 -1.62 -13.00
N ILE A 185 -3.26 -0.63 -13.59
CA ILE A 185 -1.80 -0.47 -13.41
C ILE A 185 -1.46 -0.20 -11.94
N ALA A 186 -2.26 0.62 -11.25
CA ALA A 186 -2.09 0.89 -9.82
C ALA A 186 -2.27 -0.39 -8.97
N MET A 187 -3.25 -1.23 -9.30
CA MET A 187 -3.44 -2.54 -8.67
C MET A 187 -2.19 -3.43 -8.84
N TRP A 188 -1.62 -3.51 -10.05
CA TRP A 188 -0.37 -4.26 -10.28
C TRP A 188 0.80 -3.72 -9.45
N ALA A 189 0.90 -2.40 -9.29
CA ALA A 189 1.91 -1.80 -8.43
C ALA A 189 1.74 -2.21 -6.96
N PHE A 190 0.51 -2.29 -6.44
CA PHE A 190 0.23 -2.83 -5.11
C PHE A 190 0.68 -4.28 -4.95
N ILE A 191 0.39 -5.13 -5.93
CA ILE A 191 0.74 -6.55 -5.89
C ILE A 191 2.27 -6.72 -5.89
N LEU A 192 2.96 -6.04 -6.81
CA LEU A 192 4.43 -6.11 -6.89
C LEU A 192 5.08 -5.58 -5.62
N PHE A 193 4.58 -4.47 -5.07
CA PHE A 193 5.06 -3.96 -3.80
C PHE A 193 4.84 -4.96 -2.67
N ALA A 194 3.65 -5.55 -2.56
CA ALA A 194 3.34 -6.53 -1.51
C ALA A 194 4.26 -7.75 -1.59
N MET A 195 4.54 -8.25 -2.80
CA MET A 195 5.47 -9.37 -3.00
C MET A 195 6.89 -9.03 -2.52
N VAL A 196 7.43 -7.89 -2.95
CA VAL A 196 8.77 -7.44 -2.56
C VAL A 196 8.84 -7.15 -1.06
N HIS A 197 7.83 -6.48 -0.52
CA HIS A 197 7.77 -6.14 0.91
C HIS A 197 7.77 -7.38 1.79
N VAL A 198 6.91 -8.37 1.50
CA VAL A 198 6.85 -9.62 2.26
C VAL A 198 8.15 -10.41 2.13
N TYR A 199 8.76 -10.44 0.94
CA TYR A 199 10.07 -11.07 0.74
C TYR A 199 11.15 -10.44 1.63
N LEU A 200 11.25 -9.11 1.63
CA LEU A 200 12.24 -8.40 2.45
C LEU A 200 12.01 -8.60 3.95
N VAL A 201 10.76 -8.61 4.40
CA VAL A 201 10.42 -8.89 5.81
C VAL A 201 10.93 -10.28 6.22
N PHE A 202 10.65 -11.32 5.43
CA PHE A 202 11.16 -12.66 5.71
C PHE A 202 12.68 -12.76 5.61
N TYR A 203 13.29 -12.06 4.66
CA TYR A 203 14.74 -12.01 4.49
C TYR A 203 15.43 -11.44 5.75
N HIS A 204 14.98 -10.28 6.23
CA HIS A 204 15.55 -9.65 7.44
C HIS A 204 15.18 -10.42 8.72
N ASP A 205 14.03 -11.10 8.78
CA ASP A 205 13.71 -11.96 9.92
C ASP A 205 14.63 -13.18 9.99
N TRP A 206 14.85 -13.85 8.86
CA TRP A 206 15.64 -15.08 8.81
C TRP A 206 17.15 -14.84 8.92
N LEU A 207 17.70 -13.80 8.28
CA LEU A 207 19.14 -13.51 8.29
C LEU A 207 19.59 -12.64 9.46
N GLU A 208 18.82 -11.62 9.82
CA GLU A 208 19.24 -10.62 10.82
C GLU A 208 18.55 -10.80 12.18
N GLY A 209 17.49 -11.63 12.26
CA GLY A 209 16.66 -11.76 13.46
C GLY A 209 15.95 -10.45 13.83
N ARG A 210 15.67 -9.59 12.83
CA ARG A 210 15.12 -8.23 12.98
C ARG A 210 13.90 -8.00 12.10
N GLY A 211 13.11 -9.04 11.82
CA GLY A 211 11.88 -8.89 11.06
C GLY A 211 10.98 -7.84 11.71
N GLU A 212 10.83 -6.68 11.06
CA GLU A 212 9.80 -5.67 11.36
C GLU A 212 8.66 -5.76 10.36
#